data_AF-A0A5E6MET7-F1
#
_entry.id   AF-A0A5E6MET7-F1
#
_cell.length_a   1.000
_cell.length_b   1.000
_cell.length_c   1.000
_cell.angle_alpha   90.00
_cell.angle_beta   90.00
_cell.angle_gamma   90.00
#
_symmetry.space_group_name_H-M   'P 1'
#
loop_
_entity.id
_entity.type
_entity.pdbx_description
1 polymer ?
#
loop_
_entity_poly.entity_id
_entity_poly.type
_entity_poly.pdbx_seq_one_letter_code
_entity_poly.pdbx_strand_id
1 'polypeptide(L)'
;MSCLKEQGPALAYRHLLERRSSGRPSQTPESPKDSKGGCLDWAIREAGETGERRRRLKKAYRIMARRLHPDVNGAGDGKQMEQWRAVQLAYQAGDLELLESMCLQDDSAMVEGETLSWLAERVSQAEKTLARLLQELGNYRKDLAWGCGRGAWEKTTGPKVEAWLRTRIAEAKKEARTLKYRVRRWERELERMFPAKRDRGWEKLPDAN
;
A
#
# COMPACT_ATOMS: atom_id res chain seq x y z
N MET A 1 5.37 10.86 25.74
CA MET A 1 5.04 9.61 25.02
C MET A 1 4.22 8.68 25.94
N SER A 2 3.08 9.13 26.47
CA SER A 2 2.38 8.42 27.57
C SER A 2 0.84 8.37 27.44
N CYS A 3 0.25 8.61 26.26
CA CYS A 3 -1.22 8.75 26.13
C CYS A 3 -2.00 7.45 25.79
N LEU A 4 -1.39 6.26 25.85
CA LEU A 4 -2.08 5.00 25.47
C LEU A 4 -2.32 4.04 26.64
N LYS A 5 -1.98 4.41 27.88
CA LYS A 5 -2.09 3.48 29.02
C LYS A 5 -3.52 3.28 29.56
N GLU A 6 -4.47 4.13 29.17
CA GLU A 6 -5.85 4.07 29.69
C GLU A 6 -6.93 3.84 28.61
N GLN A 7 -6.54 3.67 27.35
CA GLN A 7 -7.48 3.32 26.30
C GLN A 7 -7.54 1.79 26.18
N GLY A 8 -8.72 1.21 26.33
CA GLY A 8 -8.92 -0.22 26.14
C GLY A 8 -8.37 -0.69 24.79
N PRO A 9 -7.81 -1.92 24.68
CA PRO A 9 -7.15 -2.44 23.48
C PRO A 9 -7.88 -2.12 22.17
N ALA A 10 -9.21 -2.24 22.14
CA ALA A 10 -10.03 -1.94 20.96
C ALA A 10 -9.83 -0.53 20.38
N LEU A 11 -9.64 0.49 21.23
CA LEU A 11 -9.41 1.88 20.79
C LEU A 11 -7.98 2.07 20.25
N ALA A 12 -6.99 1.45 20.90
CA ALA A 12 -5.62 1.44 20.40
C ALA A 12 -5.53 0.77 19.01
N TYR A 13 -6.27 -0.33 18.80
CA TYR A 13 -6.34 -1.00 17.51
C TYR A 13 -7.04 -0.17 16.44
N ARG A 14 -8.11 0.54 16.77
CA ARG A 14 -8.77 1.46 15.85
C ARG A 14 -7.81 2.54 15.35
N HIS A 15 -7.02 3.13 16.25
CA HIS A 15 -6.00 4.11 15.88
C HIS A 15 -4.85 3.52 15.04
N LEU A 16 -4.45 2.27 15.32
CA LEU A 16 -3.47 1.56 14.48
C LEU A 16 -4.00 1.29 13.07
N LEU A 17 -5.28 0.89 12.95
CA LEU A 17 -5.95 0.68 11.67
C LEU A 17 -6.11 2.00 10.91
N GLU A 18 -6.49 3.09 11.57
CA GLU A 18 -6.57 4.42 10.98
C GLU A 18 -5.22 4.87 10.41
N ARG A 19 -4.13 4.72 11.18
CA ARG A 19 -2.75 5.03 10.71
C ARG A 19 -2.30 4.18 9.53
N ARG A 20 -2.67 2.89 9.50
CA ARG A 20 -2.34 1.99 8.39
C ARG A 20 -3.18 2.29 7.14
N SER A 21 -4.43 2.70 7.32
CA SER A 21 -5.33 3.09 6.22
C SER A 21 -4.92 4.42 5.58
N SER A 22 -4.42 5.39 6.35
CA SER A 22 -3.91 6.66 5.83
C SER A 22 -2.60 6.52 5.02
N GLY A 23 -1.90 5.39 5.15
CA GLY A 23 -0.67 5.09 4.42
C GLY A 23 -0.85 4.17 3.21
N ARG A 24 -2.06 3.64 2.97
CA ARG A 24 -2.33 2.75 1.83
C ARG A 24 -2.94 3.56 0.68
N PRO A 25 -2.31 3.68 -0.49
CA PRO A 25 -3.02 4.19 -1.65
C PRO A 25 -4.18 3.23 -1.94
N SER A 26 -5.38 3.80 -2.06
CA SER A 26 -6.58 3.10 -2.50
C SER A 26 -6.28 2.37 -3.81
N GLN A 27 -6.23 1.04 -3.77
CA GLN A 27 -6.27 0.23 -4.99
C GLN A 27 -7.71 0.31 -5.52
N THR A 28 -7.99 1.33 -6.32
CA THR A 28 -9.11 1.31 -7.26
C THR A 28 -8.82 0.24 -8.31
N PRO A 29 -9.72 -0.72 -8.55
CA PRO A 29 -9.57 -1.65 -9.66
C PRO A 29 -9.83 -0.89 -10.96
N GLU A 30 -8.76 -0.42 -11.59
CA GLU A 30 -8.79 0.08 -12.96
C GLU A 30 -9.09 -1.10 -13.90
N SER A 31 -10.14 -0.94 -14.70
CA SER A 31 -10.62 -1.91 -15.69
C SER A 31 -9.67 -1.95 -16.89
N PRO A 32 -9.03 -3.10 -17.23
CA PRO A 32 -8.20 -3.19 -18.42
C PRO A 32 -9.03 -3.67 -19.61
N LYS A 33 -9.32 -2.77 -20.55
CA LYS A 33 -9.64 -3.14 -21.93
C LYS A 33 -8.35 -3.48 -22.69
N ASP A 34 -8.36 -4.68 -23.26
CA ASP A 34 -7.66 -5.12 -24.47
C ASP A 34 -6.13 -5.01 -24.52
N SER A 35 -5.47 -6.15 -24.28
CA SER A 35 -4.30 -6.62 -25.07
C SER A 35 -4.04 -8.11 -24.81
N LYS A 36 -4.29 -8.94 -25.83
CA LYS A 36 -4.10 -10.38 -25.82
C LYS A 36 -2.60 -10.75 -25.84
N GLY A 37 -2.23 -11.69 -24.97
CA GLY A 37 -1.08 -12.58 -25.16
C GLY A 37 0.07 -12.37 -24.17
N GLY A 38 0.05 -13.12 -23.05
CA GLY A 38 1.20 -13.23 -22.14
C GLY A 38 0.94 -12.97 -20.64
N CYS A 39 -0.32 -12.96 -20.19
CA CYS A 39 -0.72 -12.32 -18.95
C CYS A 39 -1.59 -13.21 -18.01
N LEU A 40 -1.47 -14.54 -18.08
CA LEU A 40 -2.29 -15.45 -17.25
C LEU A 40 -1.57 -15.96 -16.00
N ASP A 41 -0.23 -16.02 -16.00
CA ASP A 41 0.53 -16.59 -14.89
C ASP A 41 0.61 -15.68 -13.64
N TRP A 42 0.78 -14.37 -13.84
CA TRP A 42 0.83 -13.41 -12.72
C TRP A 42 -0.54 -13.26 -12.03
N ALA A 43 -1.63 -13.27 -12.80
CA ALA A 43 -2.99 -13.13 -12.29
C ALA A 43 -3.46 -14.39 -11.53
N ILE A 44 -3.05 -15.59 -11.97
CA ILE A 44 -3.29 -16.84 -11.23
C ILE A 44 -2.45 -16.88 -9.95
N ARG A 45 -1.21 -16.35 -9.97
CA ARG A 45 -0.36 -16.26 -8.77
C ARG A 45 -0.88 -15.25 -7.75
N GLU A 46 -1.33 -14.07 -8.17
CA GLU A 46 -1.98 -13.09 -7.30
C GLU A 46 -3.35 -13.60 -6.78
N ALA A 47 -4.14 -14.28 -7.59
CA ALA A 47 -5.38 -14.92 -7.15
C ALA A 47 -5.12 -16.07 -6.15
N GLY A 48 -4.01 -16.80 -6.32
CA GLY A 48 -3.54 -17.82 -5.40
C GLY A 48 -3.07 -17.26 -4.07
N GLU A 49 -2.23 -16.22 -4.09
CA GLU A 49 -1.71 -15.52 -2.90
C GLU A 49 -2.84 -14.82 -2.13
N THR A 50 -3.78 -14.17 -2.82
CA THR A 50 -4.96 -13.57 -2.18
C THR A 50 -5.92 -14.62 -1.63
N GLY A 51 -6.08 -15.75 -2.32
CA GLY A 51 -6.85 -16.90 -1.86
C GLY A 51 -6.27 -17.55 -0.61
N GLU A 52 -4.97 -17.78 -0.58
CA GLU A 52 -4.27 -18.33 0.58
C GLU A 52 -4.27 -17.36 1.77
N ARG A 53 -4.00 -16.07 1.52
CA ARG A 53 -4.10 -15.01 2.53
C ARG A 53 -5.50 -14.96 3.14
N ARG A 54 -6.55 -15.07 2.33
CA ARG A 54 -7.95 -15.10 2.80
C ARG A 54 -8.28 -16.36 3.59
N ARG A 55 -7.71 -17.52 3.21
CA ARG A 55 -7.85 -18.78 3.97
C ARG A 55 -7.17 -18.66 5.34
N ARG A 56 -5.96 -18.12 5.40
CA ARG A 56 -5.23 -17.89 6.66
C ARG A 56 -5.96 -16.88 7.56
N LEU A 57 -6.47 -15.79 6.98
CA LEU A 57 -7.28 -14.79 7.70
C LEU A 57 -8.53 -15.43 8.33
N LYS A 58 -9.28 -16.21 7.55
CA LYS A 58 -10.46 -16.93 8.07
C LYS A 58 -10.09 -17.97 9.11
N LYS A 59 -8.94 -18.66 8.96
CA LYS A 59 -8.47 -19.65 9.92
C LYS A 59 -8.14 -18.99 11.27
N ALA A 60 -7.32 -17.94 11.26
CA ALA A 60 -6.98 -17.17 12.46
C ALA A 60 -8.23 -16.56 13.12
N TYR A 61 -9.16 -16.00 12.32
CA TYR A 61 -10.42 -15.48 12.84
C TYR A 61 -11.26 -16.56 13.53
N ARG A 62 -11.40 -17.75 12.92
CA ARG A 62 -12.18 -18.86 13.52
C ARG A 62 -11.57 -19.36 14.82
N ILE A 63 -10.25 -19.34 14.95
CA ILE A 63 -9.56 -19.71 16.19
C ILE A 63 -9.90 -18.72 17.29
N MET A 64 -9.77 -17.42 17.01
CA MET A 64 -10.09 -16.35 17.96
C MET A 64 -11.58 -16.32 18.32
N ALA A 65 -12.47 -16.52 17.33
CA ALA A 65 -13.90 -16.58 17.55
C ALA A 65 -14.29 -17.74 18.47
N ARG A 66 -13.71 -18.93 18.33
CA ARG A 66 -14.03 -20.02 19.25
C ARG A 66 -13.59 -19.75 20.69
N ARG A 67 -12.57 -18.90 20.89
CA ARG A 67 -11.93 -18.66 22.18
C ARG A 67 -12.46 -17.44 22.91
N LEU A 68 -12.83 -16.38 22.20
CA LEU A 68 -13.20 -15.08 22.76
C LEU A 68 -14.68 -14.72 22.56
N HIS A 69 -15.48 -15.60 21.94
CA HIS A 69 -16.88 -15.29 21.70
C HIS A 69 -17.67 -15.21 23.01
N PRO A 70 -18.54 -14.19 23.19
CA PRO A 70 -19.30 -14.01 24.43
C PRO A 70 -20.24 -15.18 24.78
N ASP A 71 -20.69 -15.96 23.78
CA ASP A 71 -21.48 -17.18 24.03
C ASP A 71 -20.69 -18.28 24.75
N VAL A 72 -19.36 -18.30 24.61
CA VAL A 72 -18.52 -19.38 25.16
C VAL A 72 -18.03 -19.02 26.57
N ASN A 73 -17.70 -17.75 26.82
CA ASN A 73 -17.06 -17.33 28.09
C ASN A 73 -17.97 -16.51 29.02
N GLY A 74 -19.23 -16.26 28.63
CA GLY A 74 -20.15 -15.43 29.40
C GLY A 74 -19.77 -13.95 29.40
N ALA A 75 -20.72 -13.08 29.72
CA ALA A 75 -20.59 -11.62 29.60
C ALA A 75 -19.69 -10.94 30.67
N GLY A 76 -18.88 -11.70 31.41
CA GLY A 76 -18.28 -11.27 32.68
C GLY A 76 -16.95 -10.51 32.61
N ASP A 77 -16.16 -10.66 31.54
CA ASP A 77 -14.84 -10.01 31.45
C ASP A 77 -14.82 -8.90 30.37
N GLY A 78 -14.88 -7.65 30.83
CA GLY A 78 -14.83 -6.46 29.96
C GLY A 78 -13.57 -6.42 29.10
N LYS A 79 -12.44 -6.92 29.60
CA LYS A 79 -11.17 -6.98 28.85
C LYS A 79 -11.27 -7.96 27.68
N GLN A 80 -11.91 -9.10 27.91
CA GLN A 80 -12.12 -10.13 26.90
C GLN A 80 -13.09 -9.67 25.81
N MET A 81 -14.14 -8.92 26.20
CA MET A 81 -15.05 -8.30 25.24
C MET A 81 -14.35 -7.23 24.38
N GLU A 82 -13.41 -6.47 24.95
CA GLU A 82 -12.59 -5.52 24.19
C GLU A 82 -11.62 -6.21 23.24
N GLN A 83 -11.01 -7.32 23.65
CA GLN A 83 -10.19 -8.17 22.77
C GLN A 83 -11.03 -8.77 21.63
N TRP A 84 -12.24 -9.24 21.91
CA TRP A 84 -13.16 -9.74 20.88
C TRP A 84 -13.50 -8.65 19.85
N ARG A 85 -13.82 -7.43 20.32
CA ARG A 85 -14.06 -6.28 19.44
C ARG A 85 -12.83 -5.96 18.58
N ALA A 86 -11.63 -6.04 19.15
CA ALA A 86 -10.38 -5.83 18.41
C ALA A 86 -10.17 -6.86 17.29
N VAL A 87 -10.43 -8.14 17.57
CA VAL A 87 -10.36 -9.24 16.58
C VAL A 87 -11.36 -9.01 15.43
N GLN A 88 -12.59 -8.57 15.75
CA GLN A 88 -13.59 -8.24 14.74
C GLN A 88 -13.13 -7.10 13.83
N LEU A 89 -12.56 -6.03 14.40
CA LEU A 89 -12.03 -4.90 13.64
C LEU A 89 -10.86 -5.33 12.73
N ALA A 90 -9.95 -6.16 13.21
CA ALA A 90 -8.82 -6.68 12.43
C ALA A 90 -9.28 -7.56 11.25
N TYR A 91 -10.30 -8.41 11.47
CA TYR A 91 -10.88 -9.24 10.42
C TYR A 91 -11.59 -8.40 9.35
N GLN A 92 -12.38 -7.39 9.75
CA GLN A 92 -13.04 -6.47 8.83
C GLN A 92 -12.05 -5.67 7.98
N ALA A 93 -10.92 -5.27 8.57
CA ALA A 93 -9.83 -4.60 7.86
C ALA A 93 -9.01 -5.54 6.94
N GLY A 94 -9.20 -6.86 7.04
CA GLY A 94 -8.43 -7.85 6.28
C GLY A 94 -6.93 -7.86 6.63
N ASP A 95 -6.59 -7.46 7.85
CA ASP A 95 -5.21 -7.37 8.34
C ASP A 95 -4.79 -8.72 8.99
N LEU A 96 -4.15 -9.56 8.18
CA LEU A 96 -3.71 -10.90 8.60
C LEU A 96 -2.65 -10.84 9.69
N GLU A 97 -1.68 -9.94 9.56
CA GLU A 97 -0.54 -9.84 10.49
C GLU A 97 -1.02 -9.43 11.88
N LEU A 98 -1.96 -8.49 11.93
CA LEU A 98 -2.55 -8.05 13.18
C LEU A 98 -3.33 -9.19 13.85
N LEU A 99 -4.13 -9.92 13.09
CA LEU A 99 -4.92 -11.04 13.59
C LEU A 99 -4.04 -12.20 14.10
N GLU A 100 -2.96 -12.53 13.39
CA GLU A 100 -1.98 -13.53 13.81
C GLU A 100 -1.21 -13.09 15.06
N SER A 101 -0.88 -11.79 15.18
CA SER A 101 -0.25 -11.25 16.39
C SER A 101 -1.14 -11.36 17.64
N MET A 102 -2.46 -11.18 17.47
CA MET A 102 -3.42 -11.35 18.56
C MET A 102 -3.55 -12.81 18.99
N CYS A 103 -3.53 -13.76 18.05
CA CYS A 103 -3.46 -15.19 18.38
C CYS A 103 -2.24 -15.49 19.26
N LEU A 104 -1.06 -14.95 18.90
CA LEU A 104 0.19 -15.20 19.62
C LEU A 104 0.22 -14.56 21.02
N GLN A 105 -0.47 -13.43 21.22
CA GLN A 105 -0.54 -12.72 22.51
C GLN A 105 -1.47 -13.41 23.51
N ASP A 106 -2.62 -13.88 23.07
CA ASP A 106 -3.53 -14.66 23.93
C ASP A 106 -2.93 -16.02 24.28
N ASP A 107 -2.12 -16.61 23.39
CA ASP A 107 -1.34 -17.81 23.69
C ASP A 107 -0.25 -17.55 24.76
N SER A 108 0.11 -16.31 25.10
CA SER A 108 1.06 -16.02 26.19
C SER A 108 0.44 -16.21 27.59
N ALA A 109 -0.88 -16.24 27.69
CA ALA A 109 -1.58 -16.81 28.85
C ALA A 109 -1.58 -18.33 28.71
N MET A 110 -0.39 -18.91 28.63
CA MET A 110 -0.17 -20.33 28.41
C MET A 110 -0.83 -21.12 29.54
N VAL A 111 -1.78 -21.95 29.12
CA VAL A 111 -2.26 -23.12 29.84
C VAL A 111 -1.03 -23.97 30.20
N GLU A 112 -0.88 -24.28 31.49
CA GLU A 112 0.07 -25.25 32.02
C GLU A 112 -0.19 -26.62 31.37
N GLY A 113 0.42 -26.91 30.20
CA GLY A 113 0.17 -28.17 29.50
C GLY A 113 0.60 -28.28 28.04
N GLU A 114 1.18 -27.24 27.43
CA GLU A 114 1.65 -27.41 26.06
C GLU A 114 2.94 -28.26 26.00
N THR A 115 2.92 -29.23 25.09
CA THR A 115 4.03 -30.16 24.85
C THR A 115 5.23 -29.42 24.26
N LEU A 116 6.45 -29.78 24.69
CA LEU A 116 7.72 -29.21 24.20
C LEU A 116 7.81 -29.11 22.67
N SER A 117 7.17 -30.03 21.94
CA SER A 117 7.09 -30.03 20.47
C SER A 117 6.44 -28.77 19.90
N TRP A 118 5.41 -28.24 20.56
CA TRP A 118 4.66 -27.07 20.08
C TRP A 118 5.46 -25.78 20.29
N LEU A 119 6.16 -25.66 21.42
CA LEU A 119 7.12 -24.59 21.66
C LEU A 119 8.26 -24.62 20.63
N ALA A 120 8.78 -25.80 20.32
CA ALA A 120 9.82 -25.96 19.30
C ALA A 120 9.34 -25.53 17.90
N GLU A 121 8.10 -25.89 17.53
CA GLU A 121 7.50 -25.46 16.26
C GLU A 121 7.38 -23.93 16.18
N ARG A 122 6.96 -23.27 17.27
CA ARG A 122 6.87 -21.80 17.32
C ARG A 122 8.22 -21.11 17.22
N VAL A 123 9.24 -21.62 17.92
CA VAL A 123 10.60 -21.09 17.81
C VAL A 123 11.09 -21.22 16.36
N SER A 124 10.89 -22.38 15.73
CA SER A 124 11.24 -22.58 14.31
C SER A 124 10.50 -21.61 13.37
N GLN A 125 9.21 -21.37 13.63
CA GLN A 125 8.41 -20.40 12.86
C GLN A 125 8.98 -18.99 13.01
N ALA A 126 9.29 -18.56 14.24
CA ALA A 126 9.85 -17.25 14.54
C ALA A 126 11.22 -17.06 13.87
N GLU A 127 12.12 -18.05 13.97
CA GLU A 127 13.42 -18.04 13.30
C GLU A 127 13.30 -17.89 11.79
N LYS A 128 12.37 -18.62 11.15
CA LYS A 128 12.08 -18.50 9.71
C LYS A 128 11.60 -17.10 9.35
N THR A 129 10.71 -16.51 10.15
CA THR A 129 10.24 -15.14 9.89
C THR A 129 11.35 -14.11 10.04
N LEU A 130 12.20 -14.23 11.07
CA LEU A 130 13.37 -13.38 11.25
C LEU A 130 14.36 -13.51 10.10
N ALA A 131 14.67 -14.73 9.67
CA ALA A 131 15.55 -14.98 8.54
C ALA A 131 15.02 -14.33 7.26
N ARG A 132 13.71 -14.45 7.00
CA ARG A 132 13.05 -13.80 5.87
C ARG A 132 13.15 -12.28 5.94
N LEU A 133 12.85 -11.67 7.09
CA LEU A 133 12.93 -10.22 7.27
C LEU A 133 14.37 -9.70 7.13
N LEU A 134 15.36 -10.42 7.63
CA LEU A 134 16.77 -10.09 7.44
C LEU A 134 17.19 -10.19 5.96
N GLN A 135 16.68 -11.18 5.24
CA GLN A 135 16.89 -11.31 3.79
C GLN A 135 16.26 -10.15 3.02
N GLU A 136 15.03 -9.77 3.37
CA GLU A 136 14.34 -8.61 2.80
C GLU A 136 15.12 -7.31 3.08
N LEU A 137 15.61 -7.11 4.32
CA LEU A 137 16.51 -6.00 4.66
C LEU A 137 17.81 -6.02 3.85
N GLY A 138 18.39 -7.20 3.62
CA GLY A 138 19.54 -7.37 2.74
C GLY A 138 19.26 -6.93 1.30
N ASN A 139 18.05 -7.19 0.79
CA ASN A 139 17.62 -6.74 -0.53
C ASN A 139 17.40 -5.23 -0.56
N TYR A 140 16.74 -4.64 0.44
CA TYR A 140 16.59 -3.19 0.55
C TYR A 140 17.93 -2.47 0.69
N ARG A 141 18.91 -3.09 1.35
CA ARG A 141 20.27 -2.54 1.47
C ARG A 141 21.00 -2.44 0.12
N LYS A 142 20.60 -3.23 -0.87
CA LYS A 142 21.11 -3.16 -2.25
C LYS A 142 20.40 -2.10 -3.10
N ASP A 143 19.27 -1.58 -2.63
CA ASP A 143 18.59 -0.48 -3.29
C ASP A 143 19.48 0.77 -3.24
N LEU A 144 19.58 1.43 -4.39
CA LEU A 144 20.31 2.68 -4.57
C LEU A 144 19.79 3.76 -3.61
N ALA A 145 18.48 3.74 -3.31
CA ALA A 145 17.86 4.67 -2.37
C ALA A 145 18.35 4.50 -0.92
N TRP A 146 18.79 3.30 -0.52
CA TRP A 146 19.23 3.01 0.86
C TRP A 146 20.58 3.67 1.21
N GLY A 147 21.32 4.16 0.22
CA GLY A 147 22.61 4.84 0.36
C GLY A 147 22.58 6.35 0.18
N CYS A 148 21.44 6.92 -0.23
CA CYS A 148 21.26 8.36 -0.39
C CYS A 148 21.53 9.07 0.95
N GLY A 149 22.67 9.75 1.07
CA GLY A 149 23.10 10.46 2.29
C GLY A 149 24.35 9.89 2.99
N ARG A 150 24.90 8.76 2.52
CA ARG A 150 26.25 8.32 2.94
C ARG A 150 27.32 8.94 2.03
N GLY A 151 28.42 9.44 2.59
CA GLY A 151 29.47 10.13 1.83
C GLY A 151 30.15 9.33 0.70
N ALA A 152 29.98 8.00 0.65
CA ALA A 152 30.43 7.17 -0.48
C ALA A 152 29.48 7.24 -1.69
N TRP A 153 28.17 7.42 -1.48
CA TRP A 153 27.17 7.58 -2.53
C TRP A 153 27.43 8.84 -3.35
N GLU A 154 27.67 9.94 -2.64
CA GLU A 154 27.93 11.26 -3.21
C GLU A 154 29.18 11.29 -4.09
N LYS A 155 30.18 10.43 -3.80
CA LYS A 155 31.41 10.34 -4.58
C LYS A 155 31.34 9.40 -5.78
N THR A 156 30.52 8.34 -5.73
CA THR A 156 30.58 7.25 -6.74
C THR A 156 29.35 7.18 -7.64
N THR A 157 28.16 7.21 -7.04
CA THR A 157 26.91 6.88 -7.75
C THR A 157 26.07 8.13 -7.98
N GLY A 158 26.14 9.10 -7.07
CA GLY A 158 25.52 10.42 -7.21
C GLY A 158 25.84 11.10 -8.54
N PRO A 159 27.12 11.24 -8.94
CA PRO A 159 27.49 11.90 -10.19
C PRO A 159 26.99 11.14 -11.44
N LYS A 160 26.93 9.81 -11.39
CA LYS A 160 26.40 8.98 -12.49
C LYS A 160 24.90 9.18 -12.67
N VAL A 161 24.16 9.18 -11.56
CA VAL A 161 22.72 9.44 -11.55
C VAL A 161 22.43 10.86 -11.98
N GLU A 162 23.21 11.83 -11.51
CA GLU A 162 23.07 13.24 -11.90
C GLU A 162 23.33 13.44 -13.39
N ALA A 163 24.39 12.85 -13.94
CA ALA A 163 24.68 12.91 -15.37
C ALA A 163 23.53 12.29 -16.20
N TRP A 164 23.03 11.12 -15.78
CA TRP A 164 21.88 10.49 -16.42
C TRP A 164 20.61 11.34 -16.35
N LEU A 165 20.31 11.95 -15.20
CA LEU A 165 19.18 12.86 -15.03
C LEU A 165 19.33 14.09 -15.92
N ARG A 166 20.51 14.69 -16.00
CA ARG A 166 20.79 15.83 -16.88
C ARG A 166 20.55 15.49 -18.35
N THR A 167 20.96 14.30 -18.79
CA THR A 167 20.69 13.80 -20.15
C THR A 167 19.19 13.66 -20.41
N ARG A 168 18.46 12.99 -19.51
CA ARG A 168 16.98 12.85 -19.63
C ARG A 168 16.27 14.21 -19.64
N ILE A 169 16.70 15.15 -18.80
CA ILE A 169 16.13 16.51 -18.78
C ILE A 169 16.41 17.21 -20.11
N ALA A 170 17.61 17.04 -20.69
CA ALA A 170 17.94 17.63 -21.98
C ALA A 170 17.10 17.03 -23.12
N GLU A 171 16.88 15.72 -23.12
CA GLU A 171 16.00 15.02 -24.06
C GLU A 171 14.56 15.52 -23.95
N ALA A 172 13.99 15.52 -22.74
CA ALA A 172 12.64 16.03 -22.50
C ALA A 172 12.49 17.51 -22.91
N LYS A 173 13.52 18.34 -22.69
CA LYS A 173 13.55 19.73 -23.16
C LYS A 173 13.56 19.82 -24.69
N LYS A 174 14.29 18.94 -25.39
CA LYS A 174 14.28 18.88 -26.85
C LYS A 174 12.89 18.48 -27.35
N GLU A 175 12.29 17.44 -26.79
CA GLU A 175 10.93 17.02 -27.13
C GLU A 175 9.92 18.16 -26.93
N ALA A 176 9.95 18.83 -25.78
CA ALA A 176 9.10 19.98 -25.51
C ALA A 176 9.29 21.11 -26.55
N ARG A 177 10.54 21.38 -26.98
CA ARG A 177 10.81 22.36 -28.04
C ARG A 177 10.23 21.93 -29.39
N THR A 178 10.37 20.65 -29.76
CA THR A 178 9.81 20.13 -31.02
C THR A 178 8.28 20.22 -31.02
N LEU A 179 7.62 19.87 -29.91
CA LEU A 179 6.17 20.02 -29.77
C LEU A 179 5.74 21.48 -29.84
N LYS A 180 6.43 22.39 -29.14
CA LYS A 180 6.16 23.84 -29.24
C LYS A 180 6.30 24.36 -30.67
N TYR A 181 7.31 23.90 -31.41
CA TYR A 181 7.49 24.28 -32.81
C TYR A 181 6.33 23.77 -33.68
N ARG A 182 5.88 22.53 -33.48
CA ARG A 182 4.74 21.95 -34.19
C ARG A 182 3.45 22.71 -33.92
N VAL A 183 3.17 23.04 -32.66
CA VAL A 183 2.01 23.86 -32.28
C VAL A 183 2.05 25.22 -32.98
N ARG A 184 3.18 25.94 -32.91
CA ARG A 184 3.33 27.23 -33.60
C ARG A 184 3.22 27.13 -35.12
N ARG A 185 3.61 26.00 -35.70
CA ARG A 185 3.44 25.76 -37.13
C ARG A 185 1.96 25.60 -37.46
N TRP A 186 1.23 24.81 -36.68
CA TRP A 186 -0.20 24.64 -36.85
C TRP A 186 -0.99 25.92 -36.60
N GLU A 187 -0.62 26.73 -35.60
CA GLU A 187 -1.23 28.05 -35.38
C GLU A 187 -1.09 28.95 -36.61
N ARG A 188 0.10 29.01 -37.21
CA ARG A 188 0.34 29.77 -38.44
C ARG A 188 -0.41 29.19 -39.65
N GLU A 189 -0.52 27.86 -39.74
CA GLU A 189 -1.31 27.21 -40.79
C GLU A 189 -2.80 27.50 -40.61
N LEU A 190 -3.31 27.53 -39.37
CA LEU A 190 -4.68 27.94 -39.06
C LEU A 190 -4.93 29.41 -39.40
N GLU A 191 -4.02 30.32 -39.05
CA GLU A 191 -4.12 31.74 -39.42
C GLU A 191 -4.10 31.92 -40.94
N ARG A 192 -3.32 31.13 -41.68
CA ARG A 192 -3.29 31.14 -43.15
C ARG A 192 -4.56 30.60 -43.78
N MET A 193 -5.15 29.54 -43.21
CA MET A 193 -6.39 28.93 -43.73
C MET A 193 -7.64 29.73 -43.33
N PHE A 194 -7.59 30.45 -42.20
CA PHE A 194 -8.69 31.25 -41.66
C PHE A 194 -8.28 32.71 -41.39
N PRO A 195 -7.78 33.48 -42.39
CA PRO A 195 -7.31 34.84 -42.18
C PRO A 195 -8.44 35.83 -41.82
N ALA A 196 -9.71 35.42 -41.93
CA ALA A 196 -10.87 36.32 -42.00
C ALA A 196 -11.99 36.01 -40.99
N LYS A 197 -11.67 35.59 -39.76
CA LYS A 197 -12.66 35.43 -38.67
C LYS A 197 -12.57 36.48 -37.55
N ARG A 198 -11.60 37.41 -37.58
CA ARG A 198 -11.58 38.56 -36.66
C ARG A 198 -12.26 39.81 -37.22
N ASP A 199 -12.43 39.92 -38.54
CA ASP A 199 -13.00 41.11 -39.19
C ASP A 199 -14.48 40.99 -39.59
N ARG A 200 -15.16 39.89 -39.24
CA ARG A 200 -16.61 39.80 -39.43
C ARG A 200 -17.35 39.86 -38.09
N GLY A 201 -17.90 41.04 -37.81
CA GLY A 201 -19.23 41.15 -37.23
C GLY A 201 -19.33 41.17 -35.70
N TRP A 202 -18.79 42.22 -35.08
CA TRP A 202 -19.61 42.94 -34.09
C TRP A 202 -20.38 44.02 -34.86
N GLU A 203 -21.21 43.61 -35.82
CA GLU A 203 -22.21 44.52 -36.39
C GLU A 203 -23.24 44.77 -35.29
N LYS A 204 -23.15 45.98 -34.75
CA LYS A 204 -24.13 46.71 -33.96
C LYS A 204 -25.53 46.09 -33.99
N LEU A 205 -25.97 45.57 -32.84
CA LEU A 205 -27.39 45.48 -32.53
C LEU A 205 -27.96 46.92 -32.63
N PRO A 206 -28.95 47.19 -33.50
CA PRO A 206 -29.68 48.44 -33.40
C PRO A 206 -30.55 48.38 -32.14
N ASP A 207 -30.31 49.31 -31.22
CA ASP A 207 -31.21 49.56 -30.10
C ASP A 207 -32.59 49.90 -30.65
N ALA A 208 -33.58 49.08 -30.28
CA ALA A 208 -34.98 49.29 -30.59
C ALA A 208 -35.53 50.42 -29.71
N ASN A 209 -36.05 51.48 -30.34
CA ASN A 209 -37.02 52.43 -29.78
C ASN A 209 -37.98 52.85 -30.88
#